data_AF-W2PDK0-F1
#
_entry.id   AF-W2PDK0-F1
#
_cell.length_a   1.000
_cell.length_b   1.000
_cell.length_c   1.000
_cell.angle_alpha   90.00
_cell.angle_beta   90.00
_cell.angle_gamma   90.00
#
_symmetry.space_group_name_H-M   'P 1'
#
loop_
_entity.id
_entity.type
_entity.pdbx_description
1 polymer ?
#
loop_
_entity_poly.entity_id
_entity_poly.type
_entity_poly.pdbx_seq_one_letter_code
_entity_poly.pdbx_strand_id
1 'polypeptide(L)'
;MNGEDAIRAVDSLFASVKNADIRQKLGKPHTNAGEILPAGVDSLINSIGDIDDQDIFLDVGCGLGNVLVQFALQTLVSKCYGIEVREEVLIHGLQLMDETPSLRDYCGKVAIVCAEASTIQLAFERPYLTSKRQGLSQ
;
A
#
# COMPACT_ATOMS: atom_id res chain seq x y z
N MET A 1 14.27 4.03 -5.78
CA MET A 1 15.21 2.89 -5.94
C MET A 1 14.97 2.28 -7.32
N ASN A 2 15.96 1.66 -7.98
CA ASN A 2 15.67 0.91 -9.22
C ASN A 2 14.88 -0.38 -8.90
N GLY A 3 14.26 -0.99 -9.91
CA GLY A 3 13.41 -2.17 -9.71
C GLY A 3 14.14 -3.38 -9.13
N GLU A 4 15.36 -3.67 -9.58
CA GLU A 4 16.13 -4.82 -9.06
C GLU A 4 16.45 -4.68 -7.57
N ASP A 5 16.89 -3.50 -7.14
CA ASP A 5 17.21 -3.24 -5.74
C ASP A 5 15.94 -3.28 -4.87
N ALA A 6 14.81 -2.77 -5.39
CA ALA A 6 13.53 -2.83 -4.69
C ALA A 6 13.04 -4.27 -4.52
N ILE A 7 13.15 -5.10 -5.57
CA ILE A 7 12.83 -6.52 -5.51
C ILE A 7 13.66 -7.21 -4.41
N ARG A 8 14.98 -7.01 -4.40
CA ARG A 8 15.86 -7.63 -3.39
C ARG A 8 15.53 -7.16 -1.97
N ALA A 9 15.20 -5.88 -1.80
CA ALA A 9 14.82 -5.33 -0.51
C ALA A 9 13.52 -5.96 0.02
N VAL A 10 12.51 -6.12 -0.85
CA VAL A 10 11.22 -6.71 -0.50
C VAL A 10 11.36 -8.22 -0.24
N ASP A 11 12.11 -8.94 -1.07
CA ASP A 11 12.42 -10.36 -0.85
C ASP A 11 13.08 -10.56 0.52
N SER A 12 14.08 -9.74 0.85
CA SER A 12 14.76 -9.82 2.15
C SER A 12 13.84 -9.49 3.32
N LEU A 13 12.92 -8.54 3.15
CA LEU A 13 11.99 -8.07 4.18
C LEU A 13 11.00 -9.15 4.58
N PHE A 14 10.44 -9.87 3.59
CA PHE A 14 9.40 -10.87 3.84
C PHE A 14 9.93 -12.32 3.86
N ALA A 15 11.24 -12.53 3.74
CA ALA A 15 11.86 -13.87 3.71
C ALA A 15 11.55 -14.76 4.93
N SER A 16 11.26 -14.16 6.09
CA SER A 16 10.95 -14.88 7.33
C SER A 16 9.49 -15.34 7.42
N VAL A 17 8.60 -14.80 6.58
CA VAL A 17 7.17 -15.05 6.59
C VAL A 17 6.89 -16.49 6.15
N LYS A 18 6.09 -17.20 6.93
CA LYS A 18 5.66 -18.57 6.63
C LYS A 18 4.18 -18.60 6.35
N ASN A 19 3.75 -19.62 5.61
CA ASN A 19 2.34 -19.92 5.41
C ASN A 19 1.53 -19.93 6.72
N ALA A 20 2.11 -20.42 7.82
CA ALA A 20 1.43 -20.46 9.11
C ALA A 20 1.06 -19.07 9.66
N ASP A 21 1.81 -18.04 9.29
CA ASP A 21 1.63 -16.66 9.78
C ASP A 21 0.49 -15.94 9.06
N ILE A 22 0.13 -16.42 7.86
CA ILE A 22 -0.85 -15.79 6.94
C ILE A 22 -2.04 -16.68 6.63
N ARG A 23 -1.96 -17.99 6.95
CA ARG A 23 -3.02 -18.96 6.70
C ARG A 23 -4.27 -18.64 7.50
N GLN A 24 -5.40 -18.78 6.84
CA GLN A 24 -6.69 -18.38 7.37
C GLN A 24 -7.33 -19.47 8.23
N LYS A 25 -8.36 -19.06 8.97
CA LYS A 25 -9.34 -19.97 9.56
C LYS A 25 -10.26 -20.53 8.47
N LEU A 26 -10.54 -21.83 8.55
CA LEU A 26 -11.38 -22.57 7.62
C LEU A 26 -12.78 -21.91 7.49
N GLY A 27 -13.29 -21.77 6.26
CA GLY A 27 -14.66 -21.29 5.99
C GLY A 27 -14.81 -19.78 5.69
N LYS A 28 -13.71 -19.02 5.57
CA LYS A 28 -13.74 -17.59 5.20
C LYS A 28 -12.84 -17.28 3.99
N PRO A 29 -13.19 -17.72 2.76
CA PRO A 29 -12.31 -17.59 1.60
C PRO A 29 -11.97 -16.14 1.20
N HIS A 30 -12.78 -15.16 1.62
CA HIS A 30 -12.48 -13.72 1.44
C HIS A 30 -11.33 -13.22 2.33
N THR A 31 -10.84 -14.04 3.26
CA THR A 31 -9.67 -13.72 4.10
C THR A 31 -8.37 -14.30 3.53
N ASN A 32 -8.42 -14.92 2.34
CA ASN A 32 -7.27 -15.49 1.66
C ASN A 32 -6.18 -14.44 1.47
N ALA A 33 -5.06 -14.61 2.18
CA ALA A 33 -3.82 -13.92 1.86
C ALA A 33 -3.27 -14.54 0.57
N GLY A 34 -3.43 -13.82 -0.54
CA GLY A 34 -2.67 -14.08 -1.77
C GLY A 34 -1.35 -13.31 -1.73
N GLU A 35 -0.40 -13.73 -2.56
CA GLU A 35 0.89 -13.04 -2.69
C GLU A 35 1.11 -12.64 -4.15
N ILE A 36 1.46 -11.38 -4.36
CA ILE A 36 2.06 -10.91 -5.62
C ILE A 36 3.58 -10.90 -5.40
N LEU A 37 4.29 -11.72 -6.18
CA LEU A 37 5.75 -11.78 -6.12
C LEU A 37 6.36 -10.41 -6.47
N PRO A 38 7.55 -10.04 -5.93
CA PRO A 38 8.14 -8.74 -6.22
C PRO A 38 8.37 -8.44 -7.70
N ALA A 39 8.73 -9.45 -8.50
CA ALA A 39 8.84 -9.31 -9.95
C ALA A 39 7.49 -9.01 -10.63
N GLY A 40 6.38 -9.51 -10.06
CA GLY A 40 5.03 -9.18 -10.50
C GLY A 40 4.66 -7.73 -10.19
N VAL A 41 5.07 -7.22 -9.02
CA VAL A 41 4.87 -5.81 -8.67
C VAL A 41 5.72 -4.89 -9.54
N ASP A 42 6.96 -5.26 -9.83
CA ASP A 42 7.82 -4.53 -10.78
C ASP A 42 7.16 -4.45 -12.17
N SER A 43 6.64 -5.58 -12.66
CA SER A 43 5.89 -5.63 -13.93
C SER A 43 4.64 -4.73 -13.90
N LEU A 44 3.93 -4.68 -12.77
CA LEU A 44 2.77 -3.81 -12.57
C LEU A 44 3.16 -2.33 -12.62
N ILE A 45 4.20 -1.92 -11.90
CA ILE A 45 4.73 -0.55 -11.89
C ILE A 45 5.11 -0.12 -13.31
N ASN A 46 5.86 -0.97 -14.02
CA ASN A 46 6.27 -0.71 -15.40
C ASN A 46 5.08 -0.61 -16.37
N SER A 47 3.98 -1.32 -16.09
CA SER A 47 2.77 -1.29 -16.91
C SER A 47 1.92 -0.04 -16.69
N ILE A 48 1.95 0.55 -15.49
CA ILE A 48 1.26 1.82 -15.20
C ILE A 48 1.96 2.98 -15.91
N GLY A 49 3.30 2.95 -15.96
CA GLY A 49 4.10 3.96 -16.66
C GLY A 49 4.56 5.07 -15.74
N ASP A 50 4.43 6.32 -16.18
CA ASP A 50 4.94 7.49 -15.47
C ASP A 50 4.18 7.70 -14.15
N ILE A 51 4.86 7.42 -13.03
CA ILE A 51 4.39 7.67 -11.66
C ILE A 51 5.33 8.70 -11.04
N ASP A 52 4.79 9.83 -10.61
CA ASP A 52 5.56 10.95 -10.05
C ASP A 52 5.21 11.24 -8.58
N ASP A 53 5.72 12.36 -8.05
CA ASP A 53 5.54 12.75 -6.65
C ASP A 53 4.20 13.47 -6.37
N GLN A 54 3.32 13.60 -7.38
CA GLN A 54 1.94 14.05 -7.22
C GLN A 54 0.97 12.88 -7.07
N ASP A 55 1.41 11.67 -7.40
CA ASP A 55 0.61 10.46 -7.31
C ASP A 55 0.47 9.94 -5.88
N ILE A 56 -0.63 9.23 -5.65
CA ILE A 56 -0.92 8.46 -4.44
C ILE A 56 -1.30 7.05 -4.85
N PHE A 57 -0.71 6.05 -4.19
CA PHE A 57 -1.04 4.64 -4.38
C PHE A 57 -1.93 4.12 -3.25
N LEU A 58 -2.94 3.32 -3.57
CA LEU A 58 -3.84 2.69 -2.62
C LEU A 58 -3.92 1.19 -2.88
N ASP A 59 -3.68 0.39 -1.85
CA ASP A 59 -3.80 -1.07 -1.87
C ASP A 59 -4.89 -1.53 -0.89
N VAL A 60 -5.92 -2.19 -1.42
CA VAL A 60 -7.08 -2.68 -0.66
C VAL A 60 -6.97 -4.18 -0.48
N GLY A 61 -6.91 -4.64 0.78
CA GLY A 61 -6.51 -6.00 1.09
C GLY A 61 -4.99 -6.16 1.03
N CYS A 62 -4.27 -5.16 1.55
CA CYS A 62 -2.81 -5.06 1.41
C CYS A 62 -2.04 -6.14 2.18
N GLY A 63 -2.69 -6.92 3.04
CA GLY A 63 -2.07 -8.01 3.79
C GLY A 63 -0.87 -7.54 4.61
N LEU A 64 0.29 -8.12 4.32
CA LEU A 64 1.56 -7.76 4.96
C LEU A 64 2.17 -6.45 4.42
N GLY A 65 1.62 -5.91 3.33
CA GLY A 65 2.05 -4.65 2.72
C GLY A 65 3.24 -4.78 1.76
N ASN A 66 3.50 -5.97 1.20
CA ASN A 66 4.62 -6.18 0.28
C ASN A 66 4.53 -5.31 -0.98
N VAL A 67 3.33 -5.19 -1.57
CA VAL A 67 3.10 -4.33 -2.73
C VAL A 67 3.31 -2.86 -2.38
N LEU A 68 2.77 -2.39 -1.25
CA LEU A 68 2.92 -1.01 -0.77
C LEU A 68 4.38 -0.60 -0.58
N VAL A 69 5.15 -1.47 0.07
CA VAL A 69 6.57 -1.23 0.34
C VAL A 69 7.35 -1.15 -0.97
N GLN A 70 7.11 -2.08 -1.91
CA GLN A 70 7.80 -2.03 -3.19
C GLN A 70 7.44 -0.77 -3.98
N PHE A 71 6.16 -0.39 -4.02
CA PHE A 71 5.72 0.87 -4.64
C PHE A 71 6.43 2.08 -4.04
N ALA A 72 6.50 2.15 -2.70
CA ALA A 72 7.14 3.26 -2.01
C ALA A 72 8.66 3.33 -2.30
N LEU A 73 9.33 2.18 -2.42
CA LEU A 73 10.76 2.09 -2.73
C LEU A 73 11.07 2.40 -4.19
N GLN A 74 10.25 1.89 -5.11
CA GLN A 74 10.53 1.83 -6.53
C GLN A 74 10.00 3.05 -7.31
N THR A 75 9.06 3.80 -6.75
CA THR A 75 8.43 4.95 -7.43
C THR A 75 8.64 6.28 -6.70
N LEU A 76 8.30 7.38 -7.37
CA LEU A 76 8.34 8.72 -6.78
C LEU A 76 7.07 9.07 -5.98
N VAL A 77 6.08 8.19 -5.94
CA VAL A 77 4.77 8.39 -5.29
C VAL A 77 4.91 9.12 -3.94
N SER A 78 4.04 10.09 -3.71
CA SER A 78 4.05 10.90 -2.49
C SER A 78 3.67 10.05 -1.27
N LYS A 79 2.71 9.15 -1.45
CA LYS A 79 2.12 8.36 -0.38
C LYS A 79 1.57 7.02 -0.89
N CYS A 80 1.75 5.98 -0.09
CA CYS A 80 1.15 4.66 -0.26
C CYS A 80 0.20 4.40 0.91
N TYR A 81 -1.07 4.12 0.63
CA TYR A 81 -2.08 3.76 1.63
C TYR A 81 -2.45 2.29 1.53
N GLY A 82 -2.42 1.58 2.65
CA GLY A 82 -2.89 0.21 2.77
C GLY A 82 -4.16 0.11 3.59
N ILE A 83 -5.09 -0.74 3.17
CA ILE A 83 -6.25 -1.14 3.98
C ILE A 83 -6.19 -2.66 4.13
N GLU A 84 -6.24 -3.16 5.36
CA GLU A 84 -6.31 -4.58 5.66
C GLU A 84 -7.35 -4.84 6.77
N VAL A 85 -8.13 -5.90 6.62
CA VAL A 85 -9.20 -6.25 7.57
C VAL A 85 -8.69 -7.18 8.69
N ARG A 86 -7.61 -7.92 8.42
CA ARG A 86 -6.98 -8.87 9.34
C ARG A 86 -5.89 -8.18 10.16
N GLU A 87 -6.28 -7.73 11.35
CA GLU A 87 -5.39 -7.07 12.30
C GLU A 87 -4.11 -7.86 12.55
N GLU A 88 -4.18 -9.19 12.68
CA GLU A 88 -3.00 -10.01 12.96
C GLU A 88 -1.98 -10.02 11.81
N VAL A 89 -2.46 -9.93 10.56
CA VAL A 89 -1.59 -9.87 9.37
C VAL A 89 -0.98 -8.48 9.27
N LEU A 90 -1.78 -7.44 9.46
CA LEU A 90 -1.31 -6.06 9.44
C LEU A 90 -0.21 -5.82 10.49
N ILE A 91 -0.43 -6.27 11.74
CA ILE A 91 0.55 -6.10 12.82
C ILE A 91 1.87 -6.78 12.47
N HIS A 92 1.80 -8.00 11.91
CA HIS A 92 3.01 -8.73 11.51
C HIS A 92 3.75 -8.00 10.38
N GLY A 93 3.04 -7.47 9.38
CA GLY A 93 3.63 -6.65 8.32
C GLY A 93 4.32 -5.40 8.85
N LEU A 94 3.67 -4.67 9.76
CA LEU A 94 4.25 -3.47 10.38
C LEU A 94 5.52 -3.79 11.20
N GLN A 95 5.53 -4.89 11.94
CA GLN A 95 6.72 -5.34 12.68
C GLN A 95 7.91 -5.59 11.75
N LEU A 96 7.68 -6.29 10.64
CA LEU A 96 8.73 -6.52 9.63
C LEU A 96 9.26 -5.21 9.04
N MET A 97 8.37 -4.25 8.78
CA MET A 97 8.75 -2.95 8.24
C MET A 97 9.58 -2.12 9.23
N ASP A 98 9.17 -2.08 10.50
CA ASP A 98 9.86 -1.34 11.56
C ASP A 98 11.27 -1.89 11.84
N GLU A 99 11.44 -3.21 11.71
CA GLU A 99 12.73 -3.89 11.91
C GLU A 99 13.71 -3.68 10.75
N THR A 100 13.26 -3.12 9.62
CA THR A 100 14.05 -3.04 8.38
C THR A 100 14.65 -1.65 8.16
N PRO A 101 15.98 -1.47 8.32
CA PRO A 101 16.61 -0.15 8.28
C PRO A 101 16.47 0.57 6.94
N SER A 102 16.46 -0.16 5.81
CA SER A 102 16.32 0.40 4.46
C SER A 102 14.96 1.04 4.20
N LEU A 103 13.94 0.72 5.01
CA LEU A 103 12.61 1.30 4.91
C LEU A 103 12.45 2.59 5.72
N ARG A 104 13.37 2.92 6.64
CA ARG A 104 13.22 4.09 7.52
C ARG A 104 13.01 5.39 6.75
N ASP A 105 13.70 5.55 5.62
CA ASP A 105 13.56 6.72 4.74
C ASP A 105 12.23 6.74 3.98
N TYR A 106 11.55 5.60 3.87
CA TYR A 106 10.29 5.39 3.17
C TYR A 106 9.09 5.18 4.10
N CYS A 107 9.30 4.97 5.40
CA CYS A 107 8.25 4.89 6.42
C CYS A 107 7.37 6.16 6.42
N GLY A 108 7.93 7.31 6.03
CA GLY A 108 7.16 8.54 5.85
C GLY A 108 6.13 8.47 4.70
N LYS A 109 6.33 7.60 3.70
CA LYS A 109 5.44 7.42 2.55
C LYS A 109 4.33 6.40 2.79
N VAL A 110 4.55 5.40 3.62
CA VAL A 110 3.58 4.31 3.85
C VAL A 110 2.64 4.65 5.01
N ALA A 111 1.35 4.39 4.85
CA ALA A 111 0.36 4.44 5.92
C ALA A 111 -0.61 3.28 5.75
N ILE A 112 -0.84 2.49 6.79
CA ILE A 112 -1.71 1.31 6.73
C ILE A 112 -2.81 1.44 7.79
N VAL A 113 -4.05 1.11 7.42
CA VAL A 113 -5.22 1.18 8.29
C VAL A 113 -5.84 -0.21 8.42
N CYS A 114 -6.12 -0.60 9.66
CA CYS A 114 -6.90 -1.80 9.96
C CYS A 114 -8.39 -1.49 9.85
N ALA A 115 -9.03 -1.85 8.73
CA ALA A 115 -10.44 -1.58 8.50
C ALA A 115 -11.03 -2.49 7.42
N GLU A 116 -12.35 -2.66 7.46
CA GLU A 116 -13.08 -3.18 6.32
C GLU A 116 -13.25 -2.06 5.28
N ALA A 117 -12.72 -2.25 4.08
CA ALA A 117 -12.70 -1.21 3.05
C ALA A 117 -14.09 -0.66 2.70
N SER A 118 -15.12 -1.51 2.76
CA SER A 118 -16.53 -1.14 2.54
C SER A 118 -17.07 -0.12 3.56
N THR A 119 -16.44 -0.04 4.73
CA THR A 119 -16.84 0.83 5.85
C THR A 119 -16.13 2.18 5.84
N ILE A 120 -15.09 2.34 5.01
CA ILE A 120 -14.39 3.61 4.86
C ILE A 120 -15.27 4.55 4.04
N GLN A 121 -15.77 5.60 4.68
CA GLN A 121 -16.56 6.62 4.00
C GLN A 121 -15.65 7.44 3.10
N LEU A 122 -15.89 7.36 1.80
CA LEU A 122 -15.34 8.32 0.86
C LEU A 122 -15.97 9.69 1.11
N ALA A 123 -15.19 10.75 0.96
CA ALA A 123 -15.72 12.11 1.07
C ALA A 123 -16.85 12.30 0.04
N PHE A 124 -18.07 12.53 0.53
CA PHE A 124 -19.24 12.88 -0.30
C PHE A 124 -19.25 14.37 -0.66
N GLU A 125 -18.40 15.16 -0.03
CA GLU A 125 -18.20 16.56 -0.37
C GLU A 125 -17.35 16.66 -1.63
N ARG A 126 -17.90 17.31 -2.67
CA ARG A 126 -17.16 17.58 -3.90
C ARG A 126 -16.02 18.55 -3.58
N PRO A 127 -14.75 18.14 -3.72
CA PRO A 127 -13.60 18.95 -3.28
C PRO A 127 -13.45 20.27 -4.07
N TYR A 128 -14.13 20.41 -5.21
CA TYR A 128 -14.00 21.56 -6.11
C TYR A 128 -15.25 22.45 -6.20
N LEU A 129 -16.31 22.22 -5.42
CA LEU A 129 -17.50 23.09 -5.41
C LEU A 129 -17.39 24.26 -4.41
N THR A 130 -16.29 24.99 -4.46
CA THR A 130 -16.18 26.30 -3.79
C THR A 130 -15.41 27.28 -4.68
N SER A 131 -16.02 27.71 -5.77
CA SER A 131 -15.62 28.93 -6.47
C SER A 131 -16.82 29.87 -6.69
N LYS A 132 -16.83 30.90 -5.84
CA LYS A 132 -17.49 32.21 -5.90
C LYS A 132 -18.43 32.49 -7.10
N ARG A 133 -19.73 32.58 -6.83
CA ARG A 133 -20.58 33.61 -7.48
C ARG A 133 -20.50 34.90 -6.68
N GLN A 134 -19.41 35.64 -6.81
CA GLN A 134 -19.42 37.07 -6.50
C GLN A 134 -18.57 37.79 -7.55
N GLY A 135 -19.28 38.52 -8.41
CA GLY A 135 -18.70 39.36 -9.44
C GLY A 135 -19.46 39.22 -10.75
N LEU A 136 -20.57 39.97 -10.87
CA LEU A 136 -20.99 40.73 -12.07
C LEU A 136 -22.41 41.28 -11.83
N SER A 137 -22.47 42.44 -11.20
CA SER A 137 -23.47 43.45 -11.54
C SER A 137 -22.71 44.75 -11.76
N GLN A 138 -22.82 45.25 -12.99
CA GLN A 138 -22.41 46.61 -13.38
C GLN A 138 -23.21 47.66 -12.61
#